data_AF-A0A1H0LZI2-F1
#
_entry.id   AF-A0A1H0LZI2-F1
#
_cell.length_a   1.000
_cell.length_b   1.000
_cell.length_c   1.000
_cell.angle_alpha   90.00
_cell.angle_beta   90.00
_cell.angle_gamma   90.00
#
_symmetry.space_group_name_H-M   'P 1'
#
loop_
_entity.id
_entity.type
_entity.pdbx_description
1 polymer ?
#
loop_
_entity_poly.entity_id
_entity_poly.type
_entity_poly.pdbx_seq_one_letter_code
_entity_poly.pdbx_strand_id
1 'polypeptide(L)'
;MPKIRESLNRVYPVNINKVESVTDEIFRCTAKEDTYFARITNYKSVDEQLEEVKYTDFLYKEGLGVSPTIPSINGMNGCIAIS
;
A
#
# COMPACT_ATOMS: atom_id res chain seq x y z
N MET A 1 -18.73 2.94 -1.26
CA MET A 1 -17.27 2.97 -1.51
C MET A 1 -16.74 1.67 -2.18
N PRO A 2 -17.36 1.13 -3.26
CA PRO A 2 -16.85 -0.11 -3.89
C PRO A 2 -15.57 0.09 -4.73
N LYS A 3 -15.33 1.31 -5.23
CA LYS A 3 -14.24 1.61 -6.17
C LYS A 3 -12.83 1.37 -5.61
N ILE A 4 -12.58 1.66 -4.34
CA ILE A 4 -11.23 1.51 -3.75
C ILE A 4 -10.84 0.04 -3.66
N ARG A 5 -11.74 -0.83 -3.18
CA ARG A 5 -11.48 -2.26 -3.07
C ARG A 5 -11.19 -2.89 -4.43
N GLU A 6 -11.99 -2.57 -5.45
CA GLU A 6 -11.79 -3.09 -6.81
C GLU A 6 -10.49 -2.59 -7.43
N SER A 7 -10.14 -1.31 -7.24
CA SER A 7 -8.86 -0.76 -7.68
C SER A 7 -7.68 -1.47 -7.00
N LEU A 8 -7.74 -1.69 -5.68
CA LEU A 8 -6.65 -2.36 -4.96
C LEU A 8 -6.51 -3.83 -5.41
N ASN A 9 -7.60 -4.58 -5.54
CA ASN A 9 -7.54 -5.98 -6.02
C ASN A 9 -7.09 -6.10 -7.47
N ARG A 10 -7.18 -5.03 -8.28
CA ARG A 10 -6.66 -5.01 -9.66
C ARG A 10 -5.17 -4.74 -9.72
N VAL A 11 -4.65 -4.01 -8.74
CA VAL A 11 -3.30 -3.42 -8.78
C VAL A 11 -2.34 -4.18 -7.86
N TYR A 12 -2.84 -4.85 -6.82
CA TYR A 12 -2.03 -5.66 -5.91
C TYR A 12 -2.43 -7.12 -6.00
N PRO A 13 -1.45 -8.04 -5.88
CA PRO A 13 -1.71 -9.48 -5.89
C PRO A 13 -2.30 -9.95 -4.53
N VAL A 14 -3.13 -9.14 -3.89
CA VAL A 14 -3.82 -9.47 -2.63
C VAL A 14 -5.32 -9.46 -2.86
N ASN A 15 -6.03 -10.44 -2.28
CA ASN A 15 -7.47 -10.52 -2.38
C ASN A 15 -8.13 -9.85 -1.17
N ILE A 16 -8.38 -8.55 -1.27
CA ILE A 16 -8.97 -7.74 -0.21
C ILE A 16 -10.48 -7.97 -0.18
N ASN A 17 -10.96 -8.49 0.96
CA ASN A 17 -12.36 -8.75 1.21
C ASN A 17 -13.07 -7.49 1.73
N LYS A 18 -12.39 -6.70 2.59
CA LYS A 18 -12.95 -5.53 3.28
C LYS A 18 -11.97 -4.36 3.27
N VAL A 19 -12.50 -3.14 3.09
CA VAL A 19 -11.73 -1.89 3.18
C VAL A 19 -12.43 -0.95 4.14
N GLU A 20 -11.69 -0.41 5.11
CA GLU A 20 -12.17 0.52 6.13
C GLU A 20 -11.26 1.74 6.20
N SER A 21 -11.81 2.95 6.21
CA SER A 21 -11.03 4.16 6.45
C SER A 21 -10.62 4.21 7.93
N VAL A 22 -9.32 4.36 8.16
CA VAL A 22 -8.73 4.64 9.48
C VAL A 22 -8.55 6.15 9.65
N THR A 23 -8.07 6.81 8.58
CA THR A 23 -8.01 8.27 8.43
C THR A 23 -8.41 8.63 7.00
N ASP A 24 -8.38 9.93 6.66
CA ASP A 24 -8.67 10.41 5.30
C ASP A 24 -7.70 9.86 4.23
N GLU A 25 -6.50 9.45 4.63
CA GLU A 25 -5.46 8.92 3.73
C GLU A 25 -5.16 7.43 3.94
N ILE A 26 -5.50 6.86 5.10
CA ILE A 26 -5.12 5.49 5.47
C ILE A 26 -6.36 4.60 5.49
N PHE A 27 -6.28 3.48 4.77
CA PHE A 27 -7.32 2.48 4.66
C PHE A 27 -6.81 1.13 5.15
N ARG A 28 -7.49 0.56 6.13
CA ARG A 28 -7.27 -0.83 6.55
C ARG A 28 -7.95 -1.76 5.57
N CYS A 29 -7.17 -2.66 5.01
CA CYS A 29 -7.58 -3.63 4.00
C CYS A 29 -7.45 -5.03 4.59
N THR A 30 -8.58 -5.69 4.85
CA THR A 30 -8.58 -7.07 5.36
C THR A 30 -8.67 -8.03 4.19
N ALA A 31 -7.65 -8.86 4.03
CA ALA A 31 -7.65 -10.00 3.13
C ALA A 31 -7.85 -11.30 3.92
N LYS A 32 -7.98 -12.41 3.19
CA LYS A 32 -8.04 -13.75 3.79
C LYS A 32 -6.73 -14.13 4.50
N GLU A 33 -5.61 -13.65 3.98
CA GLU A 33 -4.26 -14.03 4.43
C GLU A 33 -3.76 -13.13 5.56
N ASP A 34 -4.01 -11.82 5.47
CA ASP A 34 -3.55 -10.85 6.46
C ASP A 34 -4.34 -9.53 6.43
N THR A 35 -3.98 -8.62 7.34
CA THR A 35 -4.42 -7.23 7.36
C THR A 35 -3.34 -6.31 6.78
N TYR A 36 -3.76 -5.46 5.86
CA TYR A 36 -2.90 -4.54 5.14
C TYR A 36 -3.32 -3.09 5.40
N PHE A 37 -2.37 -2.16 5.30
CA PHE A 37 -2.68 -0.73 5.34
C PHE A 37 -2.32 -0.08 4.02
N ALA A 38 -3.33 0.39 3.29
CA ALA A 38 -3.17 1.14 2.07
C ALA A 38 -3.18 2.64 2.39
N ARG A 39 -2.17 3.38 1.92
CA ARG A 39 -2.17 4.84 1.98
C ARG A 39 -2.50 5.40 0.59
N ILE A 40 -3.56 6.19 0.50
CA ILE A 40 -4.00 6.87 -0.73
C ILE A 40 -3.86 8.36 -0.50
N THR A 41 -2.96 9.00 -1.25
CA THR A 41 -2.72 10.45 -1.19
C THR A 41 -2.76 11.01 -2.62
N ASN A 42 -3.42 12.16 -2.79
CA ASN A 42 -3.50 12.89 -4.07
C ASN A 42 -2.51 14.06 -4.14
N TYR A 43 -1.64 14.22 -3.14
CA TYR A 43 -0.83 15.43 -2.97
C TYR A 43 0.64 15.29 -3.38
N LYS A 44 1.11 14.06 -3.68
CA LYS A 44 2.50 13.79 -4.07
C LYS A 44 2.59 13.30 -5.51
N SER A 45 3.57 13.83 -6.24
CA SER A 45 3.84 13.36 -7.60
C SER A 45 4.34 11.92 -7.61
N VAL A 46 4.18 11.24 -8.76
CA VAL A 46 4.60 9.84 -8.95
C VAL A 46 6.07 9.66 -8.58
N ASP A 47 6.93 10.62 -8.93
CA ASP A 47 8.37 10.58 -8.65
C ASP A 47 8.70 10.65 -7.15
N GLU A 48 8.03 11.52 -6.38
CA GLU A 48 8.24 11.64 -4.93
C GLU A 48 7.82 10.38 -4.18
N GLN A 49 6.73 9.73 -4.61
CA GLN A 49 6.28 8.45 -4.03
C GLN A 49 7.28 7.32 -4.35
N LEU A 50 7.89 7.36 -5.53
CA LEU A 50 8.86 6.36 -5.96
C LEU A 50 10.16 6.47 -5.17
N GLU A 51 10.57 7.69 -4.80
CA GLU A 51 11.71 7.94 -3.93
C GLU A 51 11.47 7.43 -2.50
N GLU A 52 10.27 7.63 -1.95
CA GLU A 52 9.89 7.11 -0.63
C GLU A 52 9.89 5.57 -0.60
N VAL A 53 9.35 4.92 -1.64
CA VAL A 53 9.36 3.44 -1.74
C VAL A 53 10.78 2.90 -1.82
N LYS A 54 11.65 3.51 -2.64
CA LYS A 54 13.06 3.12 -2.74
C LYS A 54 13.78 3.27 -1.40
N TYR A 55 13.51 4.35 -0.68
CA TYR A 55 14.15 4.62 0.60
C TYR A 55 13.67 3.66 1.70
N THR A 56 12.37 3.38 1.76
CA THR A 56 11.83 2.41 2.74
C THR A 56 12.23 0.96 2.43
N ASP A 57 12.32 0.56 1.16
CA ASP A 57 12.87 -0.75 0.76
C ASP A 57 14.37 -0.87 1.10
N PHE A 58 15.14 0.21 0.93
CA PHE A 58 16.54 0.27 1.38
C PHE A 58 16.64 0.08 2.91
N LEU A 59 15.83 0.81 3.69
CA LEU A 59 15.84 0.67 5.16
C LEU A 59 15.41 -0.73 5.62
N TYR A 60 14.43 -1.35 4.95
CA TYR A 60 14.03 -2.73 5.22
C TYR A 60 15.19 -3.70 4.99
N LYS A 61 15.89 -3.56 3.85
CA LYS A 61 17.06 -4.39 3.51
C LYS A 61 18.22 -4.21 4.49
N GLU A 62 18.40 -3.01 5.03
CA GLU A 62 19.37 -2.71 6.07
C GLU A 62 18.96 -3.23 7.48
N GLY A 63 17.79 -3.88 7.60
CA GLY A 63 17.33 -4.48 8.85
C GLY A 63 16.76 -3.48 9.86
N LEU A 64 16.45 -2.25 9.42
CA LEU A 64 15.72 -1.27 10.24
C LEU A 64 14.23 -1.66 10.26
N GLY A 65 13.61 -1.59 11.45
CA GLY A 65 12.23 -2.05 11.72
C GLY A 65 11.14 -1.24 11.02
N VAL A 66 11.13 -1.29 9.69
CA VAL A 66 10.10 -0.73 8.82
C VAL A 66 9.25 -1.88 8.24
N SER A 67 7.97 -1.61 8.06
CA SER A 67 7.04 -2.56 7.43
C SER A 67 7.41 -2.81 5.96
N PRO A 68 7.49 -4.06 5.50
CA PRO A 68 7.68 -4.35 4.09
C PRO A 68 6.52 -3.78 3.27
N THR A 69 6.85 -3.19 2.13
CA THR A 69 5.88 -2.62 1.19
C THR A 69 5.57 -3.65 0.10
N ILE A 70 4.30 -3.85 -0.23
CA ILE A 70 3.90 -4.66 -1.39
C ILE A 70 3.93 -3.77 -2.64
N PRO A 71 4.82 -4.04 -3.61
CA PRO A 71 4.78 -3.35 -4.89
C PRO A 71 3.54 -3.77 -5.68
N SER A 72 2.98 -2.85 -6.45
CA SER A 72 1.88 -3.19 -7.36
C SER A 72 2.36 -3.98 -8.57
N ILE A 73 1.44 -4.73 -9.19
CA ILE A 73 1.68 -5.61 -10.34
C ILE A 73 2.21 -4.83 -11.57
N ASN A 74 1.90 -3.53 -11.67
CA ASN A 74 2.34 -2.64 -12.76
C ASN A 74 3.42 -1.63 -12.36
N GLY A 75 3.94 -1.67 -11.12
CA GLY A 75 4.80 -0.59 -10.61
C GLY A 75 4.09 0.78 -10.48
N MET A 76 2.75 0.82 -10.62
CA MET A 76 1.93 2.01 -10.38
C MET A 76 1.55 2.15 -8.91
N ASN A 77 1.83 3.33 -8.37
CA ASN A 77 1.89 3.62 -6.95
C ASN A 77 0.57 3.49 -6.18
N GLY A 78 0.73 2.90 -4.99
CA GLY A 78 -0.17 2.82 -3.86
C GLY A 78 0.56 1.93 -2.86
N CYS A 79 1.06 2.49 -1.77
CA CYS A 79 1.85 1.66 -0.85
C CYS A 79 0.86 0.84 -0.01
N ILE A 80 0.90 -0.48 -0.14
CA ILE A 80 0.37 -1.37 0.89
C ILE A 80 1.54 -1.68 1.83
N ALA A 81 1.48 -1.19 3.06
CA ALA A 81 2.37 -1.64 4.13
C ALA A 81 1.79 -2.91 4.74
N ILE A 82 2.62 -3.96 4.85
CA ILE A 82 2.33 -5.14 5.66
C ILE A 82 2.90 -4.88 7.06
N SER A 83 2.05 -4.91 8.08
CA SER A 83 2.45 -4.78 9.50
C SER A 83 2.19 -6.08 10.24
#